data_AF-A0AAN9BHE3-F1
#
_entry.id   AF-A0AAN9BHE3-F1
#
_cell.length_a   1.000
_cell.length_b   1.000
_cell.length_c   1.000
_cell.angle_alpha   90.00
_cell.angle_beta   90.00
_cell.angle_gamma   90.00
#
_symmetry.space_group_name_H-M   'P 1'
#
loop_
_entity.id
_entity.type
_entity.pdbx_description
1 polymer ?
#
loop_
_entity_poly.entity_id
_entity_poly.type
_entity_poly.pdbx_seq_one_letter_code
_entity_poly.pdbx_strand_id
1 'polypeptide(L)'
;MVRQLGCPTLFFTVSAAETDSTELLAILFRIMMNDDPEPEEIEQWTFLEKAELIRDDPVTCVRYFDHRFRALFNTVMRSADGPLGEICDFFYRVEFQHRGSPHIHGLIWVKDAPVYDPEKEDSESDVTSFIDRHITCHVPQEN
;
A
#
# COMPACT_ATOMS: atom_id res chain seq x y z
N MET A 1 17.29 -12.71 -5.92
CA MET A 1 17.09 -11.30 -5.53
C MET A 1 18.22 -10.83 -4.61
N VAL A 2 18.17 -10.92 -3.28
CA VAL A 2 19.21 -10.30 -2.41
C VAL A 2 20.67 -10.72 -2.75
N ARG A 3 20.92 -12.01 -3.00
CA ARG A 3 22.27 -12.48 -3.40
C ARG A 3 22.74 -11.98 -4.77
N GLN A 4 21.82 -11.57 -5.65
CA GLN A 4 22.11 -11.17 -7.04
C GLN A 4 22.07 -9.65 -7.23
N LEU A 5 21.14 -8.97 -6.54
CA LEU A 5 20.87 -7.53 -6.67
C LEU A 5 21.37 -6.72 -5.47
N GLY A 6 21.86 -7.39 -4.42
CA GLY A 6 22.25 -6.75 -3.17
C GLY A 6 21.06 -6.36 -2.30
N CYS A 7 21.29 -5.40 -1.38
CA CYS A 7 20.27 -4.87 -0.49
C CYS A 7 19.14 -4.20 -1.30
N PRO A 8 17.86 -4.43 -0.97
CA PRO A 8 16.76 -3.67 -1.57
C PRO A 8 16.90 -2.17 -1.27
N THR A 9 16.46 -1.33 -2.21
CA THR A 9 16.44 0.12 -2.03
C THR A 9 15.38 0.53 -1.01
N LEU A 10 14.19 -0.05 -1.09
CA LEU A 10 13.07 0.29 -0.23
C LEU A 10 12.38 -0.96 0.30
N PHE A 11 11.95 -0.88 1.55
CA PHE A 11 10.97 -1.78 2.14
C PHE A 11 9.67 -1.01 2.33
N PHE A 12 8.54 -1.62 1.99
CA PHE A 12 7.22 -1.00 2.14
C PHE A 12 6.21 -1.99 2.70
N THR A 13 5.16 -1.45 3.31
CA THR A 13 4.00 -2.24 3.74
C THR A 13 2.71 -1.63 3.20
N VAL A 14 1.71 -2.48 2.95
CA VAL A 14 0.37 -2.05 2.53
C VAL A 14 -0.66 -2.80 3.35
N SER A 15 -1.59 -2.07 3.95
CA SER A 15 -2.70 -2.61 4.74
C SER A 15 -4.02 -2.41 4.01
N ALA A 16 -4.98 -3.31 4.22
CA ALA A 16 -6.28 -3.23 3.58
C ALA A 16 -7.16 -2.07 4.09
N ALA A 17 -7.01 -1.66 5.36
CA ALA A 17 -7.77 -0.58 6.00
C ALA A 17 -9.30 -0.65 5.70
N GLU A 18 -9.87 -1.85 5.84
CA GLU A 18 -11.19 -2.19 5.29
C GLU A 18 -12.32 -1.34 5.90
N THR A 19 -12.26 -1.05 7.20
CA THR A 19 -13.25 -0.22 7.90
C THR A 19 -13.22 1.25 7.47
N ASP A 20 -12.12 1.69 6.85
CA ASP A 20 -11.96 3.07 6.38
C ASP A 20 -12.21 3.18 4.87
N SER A 21 -12.40 2.05 4.17
CA SER A 21 -12.65 2.03 2.73
C SER A 21 -14.16 2.09 2.45
N THR A 22 -14.69 3.30 2.26
CA THR A 22 -16.09 3.52 1.88
C THR A 22 -16.50 2.75 0.62
N GLU A 23 -15.61 2.70 -0.38
CA GLU A 23 -15.80 1.92 -1.61
C GLU A 23 -15.98 0.41 -1.33
N LEU A 24 -15.13 -0.19 -0.49
CA LEU A 24 -15.26 -1.60 -0.14
C LEU A 24 -16.57 -1.85 0.64
N LEU A 25 -16.87 -1.00 1.61
CA LEU A 25 -18.08 -1.10 2.42
C LEU A 25 -19.35 -0.99 1.57
N ALA A 26 -19.38 -0.09 0.59
CA ALA A 26 -20.47 0.03 -0.37
C ALA A 26 -20.63 -1.26 -1.20
N ILE A 27 -19.52 -1.83 -1.69
CA ILE A 27 -19.54 -3.09 -2.45
C ILE A 27 -20.11 -4.24 -1.61
N LEU A 28 -19.66 -4.38 -0.36
CA LEU A 28 -20.14 -5.42 0.56
C LEU A 28 -21.63 -5.24 0.86
N PHE A 29 -22.05 -4.01 1.17
CA PHE A 29 -23.46 -3.71 1.44
C PHE A 29 -24.35 -4.00 0.23
N ARG A 30 -23.92 -3.62 -0.98
CA ARG A 30 -24.63 -3.95 -2.22
C ARG A 30 -24.81 -5.45 -2.40
N ILE A 31 -23.78 -6.25 -2.14
CA ILE A 31 -23.84 -7.71 -2.28
C ILE A 31 -24.83 -8.30 -1.27
N MET A 32 -24.83 -7.82 -0.03
CA MET A 32 -25.59 -8.41 1.08
C MET A 32 -27.04 -7.92 1.15
N MET A 33 -27.26 -6.63 0.91
CA MET A 33 -28.55 -5.94 1.09
C MET A 33 -29.24 -5.61 -0.22
N ASN A 34 -28.56 -5.76 -1.37
CA ASN A 34 -29.07 -5.38 -2.69
C ASN A 34 -29.52 -3.92 -2.73
N ASP A 35 -28.69 -3.04 -2.16
CA ASP A 35 -28.91 -1.60 -2.06
C ASP A 35 -27.58 -0.84 -2.17
N ASP A 36 -27.65 0.45 -2.51
CA ASP A 36 -26.49 1.29 -2.83
C ASP A 36 -26.40 2.50 -1.90
N PRO A 37 -25.60 2.41 -0.83
CA PRO A 37 -25.47 3.49 0.15
C PRO A 37 -24.56 4.60 -0.39
N GLU A 38 -24.89 5.85 -0.06
CA GLU A 38 -24.05 7.00 -0.38
C GLU A 38 -22.82 7.06 0.54
N PRO A 39 -21.66 7.58 0.09
CA PRO A 39 -20.44 7.63 0.89
C PRO A 39 -20.61 8.29 2.27
N GLU A 40 -21.40 9.36 2.36
CA GLU A 40 -21.66 10.09 3.60
C GLU A 40 -22.44 9.24 4.62
N GLU A 41 -23.26 8.30 4.16
CA GLU A 41 -23.98 7.36 5.03
C GLU A 41 -23.01 6.33 5.62
N ILE A 42 -22.10 5.81 4.80
CA ILE A 42 -21.08 4.84 5.21
C ILE A 42 -20.13 5.42 6.25
N GLU A 43 -19.78 6.69 6.13
CA GLU A 43 -18.94 7.40 7.10
C GLU A 43 -19.60 7.46 8.48
N GLN A 44 -20.92 7.54 8.54
CA GLN A 44 -21.70 7.57 9.78
C GLN A 44 -21.89 6.19 10.42
N TRP A 45 -21.65 5.10 9.69
CA TRP A 45 -21.76 3.76 10.25
C TRP A 45 -20.76 3.55 11.39
N THR A 46 -21.24 2.88 12.42
CA THR A 46 -20.44 2.45 13.56
C THR A 46 -19.38 1.45 13.13
N PHE A 47 -18.33 1.32 13.94
CA PHE A 47 -17.31 0.29 13.74
C PHE A 47 -17.91 -1.13 13.65
N LEU A 48 -18.95 -1.42 14.43
CA LEU A 48 -19.57 -2.75 14.46
C LEU A 48 -20.31 -3.05 13.16
N GLU A 49 -21.10 -2.12 12.64
CA GLU A 49 -21.81 -2.28 11.35
C GLU A 49 -20.81 -2.54 10.22
N LYS A 50 -19.72 -1.77 10.16
CA LYS A 50 -18.64 -1.97 9.18
C LYS A 50 -17.96 -3.33 9.34
N ALA A 51 -17.66 -3.71 10.58
CA ALA A 51 -16.99 -4.97 10.88
C ALA A 51 -17.86 -6.20 10.58
N GLU A 52 -19.20 -6.09 10.68
CA GLU A 52 -20.13 -7.16 10.31
C GLU A 52 -20.09 -7.42 8.80
N LEU A 53 -20.17 -6.38 7.98
CA LEU A 53 -20.06 -6.51 6.51
C LEU A 53 -18.75 -7.20 6.10
N ILE A 54 -17.62 -6.79 6.69
CA ILE A 54 -16.30 -7.37 6.40
C ILE A 54 -16.22 -8.84 6.83
N ARG A 55 -16.82 -9.18 7.98
CA ARG A 55 -16.82 -10.55 8.51
C ARG A 55 -17.68 -11.49 7.69
N ASP A 56 -18.77 -10.99 7.12
CA ASP A 56 -19.75 -11.80 6.40
C ASP A 56 -19.28 -12.16 4.99
N ASP A 57 -18.46 -11.31 4.33
CA ASP A 57 -17.82 -11.64 3.04
C ASP A 57 -16.31 -11.31 2.99
N PRO A 58 -15.48 -12.09 3.71
CA PRO A 58 -14.02 -11.91 3.72
C PRO A 58 -13.38 -12.26 2.36
N VAL A 59 -14.06 -13.02 1.51
CA VAL A 59 -13.56 -13.38 0.18
C VAL A 59 -13.55 -12.16 -0.73
N THR A 60 -14.62 -11.37 -0.73
CA THR A 60 -14.68 -10.11 -1.47
C THR A 60 -13.65 -9.12 -0.96
N CYS A 61 -13.45 -9.00 0.36
CA CYS A 61 -12.41 -8.17 0.96
C CYS A 61 -11.00 -8.50 0.42
N VAL A 62 -10.62 -9.79 0.41
CA VAL A 62 -9.32 -10.23 -0.10
C VAL A 62 -9.17 -9.97 -1.60
N ARG A 63 -10.23 -10.23 -2.39
CA ARG A 63 -10.22 -9.97 -3.84
C ARG A 63 -10.09 -8.49 -4.16
N TYR A 64 -10.81 -7.65 -3.43
CA TYR A 64 -10.74 -6.19 -3.55
C TYR A 64 -9.33 -5.69 -3.23
N PHE A 65 -8.73 -6.15 -2.12
CA PHE A 65 -7.38 -5.77 -1.75
C PHE A 65 -6.33 -6.18 -2.80
N ASP A 66 -6.37 -7.44 -3.27
CA ASP A 66 -5.44 -7.91 -4.32
C ASP A 66 -5.61 -7.10 -5.62
N HIS A 67 -6.86 -6.80 -6.01
CA HIS A 67 -7.13 -5.97 -7.17
C HIS A 67 -6.55 -4.55 -7.02
N ARG A 68 -6.84 -3.88 -5.91
CA ARG A 68 -6.37 -2.51 -5.62
C ARG A 68 -4.84 -2.46 -5.56
N PHE A 69 -4.21 -3.41 -4.89
CA PHE A 69 -2.75 -3.47 -4.80
C PHE A 69 -2.12 -3.70 -6.19
N ARG A 70 -2.62 -4.66 -6.98
CA ARG A 70 -2.11 -4.91 -8.33
C ARG A 70 -2.31 -3.71 -9.25
N ALA A 71 -3.45 -3.03 -9.13
CA ALA A 71 -3.71 -1.80 -9.88
C ALA A 71 -2.66 -0.75 -9.50
N LEU A 72 -2.57 -0.36 -8.22
CA LEU A 72 -1.57 0.59 -7.72
C LEU A 72 -0.16 0.24 -8.18
N PHE A 73 0.26 -1.01 -8.00
CA PHE A 73 1.62 -1.41 -8.28
C PHE A 73 1.94 -1.41 -9.77
N ASN A 74 1.05 -1.92 -10.61
CA ASN A 74 1.32 -2.03 -12.05
C ASN A 74 1.05 -0.72 -12.81
N THR A 75 0.10 0.10 -12.37
CA THR A 75 -0.28 1.33 -13.09
C THR A 75 0.43 2.57 -12.57
N VAL A 76 0.74 2.64 -11.27
CA VAL A 76 1.38 3.80 -10.66
C VAL A 76 2.85 3.50 -10.40
N MET A 77 3.15 2.51 -9.56
CA MET A 77 4.53 2.27 -9.09
C MET A 77 5.48 1.89 -10.22
N ARG A 78 5.02 1.07 -11.17
CA ARG A 78 5.82 0.58 -12.31
C ARG A 78 5.63 1.38 -13.60
N SER A 79 4.96 2.54 -13.55
CA SER A 79 4.85 3.41 -14.71
C SER A 79 6.21 4.00 -15.09
N ALA A 80 6.37 4.43 -16.36
CA ALA A 80 7.63 5.01 -16.84
C ALA A 80 8.04 6.26 -16.05
N ASP A 81 7.05 7.06 -15.65
CA ASP A 81 7.20 8.25 -14.80
C ASP A 81 6.79 7.95 -13.35
N GLY A 82 7.01 6.71 -12.90
CA GLY A 82 6.63 6.26 -11.57
C GLY A 82 7.28 7.07 -10.45
N PRO A 83 6.66 7.13 -9.26
CA PRO A 83 7.09 8.00 -8.17
C PRO A 83 8.48 7.67 -7.61
N LEU A 84 8.97 6.45 -7.87
CA LEU A 84 10.27 5.95 -7.41
C LEU A 84 11.32 5.90 -8.53
N GLY A 85 11.00 6.31 -9.75
CA GLY A 85 11.83 6.05 -10.93
C GLY A 85 11.73 4.62 -11.43
N GLU A 86 12.74 4.14 -12.17
CA GLU A 86 12.75 2.82 -12.79
C GLU A 86 12.92 1.71 -11.73
N ILE A 87 11.86 0.92 -11.50
CA ILE A 87 11.92 -0.27 -10.65
C ILE A 87 12.52 -1.44 -11.45
N CYS A 88 13.73 -1.85 -11.10
CA CYS A 88 14.42 -2.97 -11.75
C CYS A 88 13.86 -4.33 -11.34
N ASP A 89 13.56 -4.50 -10.06
CA ASP A 89 13.01 -5.73 -9.51
C ASP A 89 12.21 -5.43 -8.23
N PHE A 90 11.34 -6.34 -7.84
CA PHE A 90 10.54 -6.24 -6.63
C PHE A 90 10.14 -7.62 -6.12
N PHE A 91 9.87 -7.70 -4.82
CA PHE A 91 9.33 -8.88 -4.18
C PHE A 91 8.32 -8.47 -3.14
N TYR A 92 7.22 -9.20 -3.01
CA TYR A 92 6.32 -8.99 -1.90
C TYR A 92 5.70 -10.30 -1.44
N ARG A 93 5.30 -10.34 -0.16
CA ARG A 93 4.50 -11.41 0.42
C ARG A 93 3.21 -10.83 0.95
N VAL A 94 2.14 -11.59 0.78
CA VAL A 94 0.86 -11.35 1.46
C VAL A 94 0.89 -12.14 2.75
N GLU A 95 0.68 -11.46 3.85
CA GLU A 95 0.59 -12.01 5.19
C GLU A 95 -0.78 -11.69 5.77
N PHE A 96 -1.37 -12.66 6.47
CA PHE A 96 -2.61 -12.47 7.19
C PHE A 96 -2.24 -12.31 8.66
N GLN A 97 -2.25 -11.08 9.14
CA GLN A 97 -2.10 -10.85 10.58
C GLN A 97 -3.31 -11.48 11.32
N HIS A 98 -3.22 -11.67 12.63
CA HIS A 98 -4.25 -12.29 13.48
C HIS A 98 -5.67 -11.67 13.40
N ARG A 99 -5.88 -10.66 12.56
CA ARG A 99 -7.13 -9.92 12.35
C ARG A 99 -7.87 -10.31 11.05
N GLY A 100 -7.33 -11.24 10.26
CA GLY A 100 -8.00 -11.80 9.08
C GLY A 100 -7.83 -10.99 7.79
N SER A 101 -7.53 -9.70 7.86
CA SER A 101 -7.29 -8.86 6.67
C SER A 101 -5.89 -9.10 6.08
N PRO A 102 -5.74 -9.03 4.74
CA PRO A 102 -4.44 -9.15 4.09
C PRO A 102 -3.56 -7.93 4.35
N HIS A 103 -2.27 -8.20 4.49
CA HIS A 103 -1.21 -7.21 4.64
C HIS A 103 -0.05 -7.57 3.75
N ILE A 104 0.60 -6.57 3.14
CA ILE A 104 1.73 -6.80 2.25
C ILE A 104 3.01 -6.31 2.91
N HIS A 105 4.04 -7.15 2.83
CA HIS A 105 5.43 -6.77 3.03
C HIS A 105 6.16 -6.83 1.70
N GLY A 106 6.74 -5.72 1.28
CA GLY A 106 7.37 -5.59 -0.04
C GLY A 106 8.79 -5.03 0.01
N LEU A 107 9.59 -5.44 -0.98
CA LEU A 107 10.95 -5.01 -1.26
C LEU A 107 11.02 -4.50 -2.69
N ILE A 108 11.71 -3.38 -2.92
CA ILE A 108 11.88 -2.74 -4.23
C ILE A 108 13.35 -2.47 -4.47
N TRP A 109 13.84 -2.76 -5.68
CA TRP A 109 15.14 -2.33 -6.20
C TRP A 109 14.90 -1.26 -7.26
N VAL A 110 15.37 -0.05 -6.99
CA VAL A 110 15.30 1.10 -7.88
C VAL A 110 16.63 1.26 -8.60
N LYS A 111 16.57 1.49 -9.90
CA LYS A 111 17.77 1.74 -10.72
C LYS A 111 18.49 3.00 -10.27
N ASP A 112 19.82 2.94 -10.25
CA ASP A 112 20.70 4.08 -9.94
C ASP A 112 20.42 4.75 -8.57
N ALA A 113 19.71 4.06 -7.67
CA ALA A 113 19.52 4.56 -6.30
C ALA A 113 20.87 4.62 -5.56
N PRO A 114 21.12 5.68 -4.78
CA PRO A 114 22.39 5.84 -4.08
C PRO A 114 22.57 4.75 -3.02
N VAL A 115 23.80 4.24 -2.93
CA VAL A 115 24.22 3.29 -1.90
C VAL A 115 25.13 4.03 -0.94
N TYR A 116 24.86 3.90 0.36
CA TYR A 116 25.70 4.50 1.39
C TYR A 116 27.10 3.88 1.38
N ASP A 117 28.12 4.72 1.27
CA ASP A 117 29.53 4.38 1.33
C ASP A 117 30.26 5.38 2.24
N PRO A 118 30.76 4.97 3.42
CA PRO A 118 31.43 5.87 4.36
C PRO A 118 32.75 6.45 3.84
N GLU A 119 33.33 5.87 2.79
CA GLU A 119 34.59 6.35 2.20
C GLU A 119 34.37 7.45 1.13
N LYS A 120 33.12 7.68 0.71
CA LYS A 120 32.76 8.70 -0.28
C LYS A 120 32.16 9.93 0.40
N GLU A 121 32.84 11.08 0.27
CA GLU A 121 32.48 12.36 0.91
C GLU A 121 31.02 12.77 0.66
N ASP A 122 30.52 12.67 -0.57
CA ASP A 122 29.16 13.07 -0.91
C ASP A 122 28.09 11.99 -0.62
N SER A 123 28.48 10.78 -0.18
CA SER A 123 27.55 9.65 -0.09
C SER A 123 26.38 9.90 0.85
N GLU A 124 26.61 10.56 1.97
CA GLU A 124 25.57 10.86 2.95
C GLU A 124 24.56 11.86 2.37
N SER A 125 25.04 12.89 1.67
CA SER A 125 24.21 13.90 1.03
C SER A 125 23.38 13.30 -0.12
N ASP A 126 23.98 12.43 -0.95
CA ASP A 126 23.29 11.75 -2.05
C ASP A 126 22.13 10.87 -1.52
N VAL A 127 22.38 10.07 -0.50
CA VAL A 127 21.37 9.20 0.11
C VAL A 127 20.27 10.02 0.78
N THR A 128 20.62 11.06 1.53
CA THR A 128 19.65 11.93 2.21
C THR A 128 18.74 12.63 1.20
N SER A 129 19.32 13.18 0.14
CA SER A 129 18.55 13.86 -0.93
C SER A 129 17.58 12.90 -1.64
N PHE A 130 17.99 11.64 -1.84
CA PHE A 130 17.12 10.61 -2.39
C PHE A 130 15.96 10.29 -1.45
N ILE A 131 16.21 10.13 -0.15
CA ILE A 131 15.17 9.89 0.85
C ILE A 131 14.18 11.06 0.89
N ASP A 132 14.66 12.30 1.00
CA ASP A 132 13.81 13.50 1.08
C ASP A 132 12.93 13.70 -0.16
N ARG A 133 13.43 13.28 -1.33
CA ARG A 133 12.68 13.34 -2.58
C ARG A 133 11.53 12.34 -2.64
N HIS A 134 11.73 11.13 -2.12
CA HIS A 134 10.81 10.00 -2.34
C HIS A 134 9.97 9.63 -1.11
N ILE A 135 10.41 10.00 0.09
CA ILE A 135 9.77 9.63 1.35
C ILE A 135 9.45 10.92 2.11
N THR A 136 8.18 11.33 2.06
CA THR A 136 7.69 12.50 2.78
C THR A 136 6.44 12.14 3.58
N CYS A 137 6.20 12.90 4.64
CA CYS A 137 4.99 12.78 5.45
C CYS A 137 4.55 14.17 5.87
N HIS A 138 3.24 14.41 5.90
CA HIS A 138 2.64 15.62 6.43
C HIS A 138 1.56 15.23 7.42
N VAL A 139 1.52 15.91 8.56
CA VAL A 139 0.38 15.81 9.48
C VAL A 139 -0.79 16.52 8.79
N PRO A 140 -1.93 15.85 8.54
CA PRO A 140 -3.09 16.52 7.97
C PRO A 140 -3.47 17.73 8.81
N GLN A 141 -3.89 18.83 8.18
CA GLN A 141 -4.49 19.94 8.92
C GLN A 141 -5.76 19.42 9.60
N GLU A 142 -5.97 19.77 10.87
CA GLU A 142 -7.19 19.40 11.60
C GLU A 142 -8.42 19.89 10.80
N ASN A 143 -9.33 18.97 10.49
CA ASN A 143 -10.64 19.28 9.90
C ASN A 143 -11.54 19.98 10.91
#